data_AF-A0A6P7H0M3-F1
#
_entry.id   AF-A0A6P7H0M3-F1
#
_cell.length_a   1.000
_cell.length_b   1.000
_cell.length_c   1.000
_cell.angle_alpha   90.00
_cell.angle_beta   90.00
_cell.angle_gamma   90.00
#
_symmetry.space_group_name_H-M   'P 1'
#
loop_
_entity.id
_entity.type
_entity.pdbx_description
1 polymer ?
#
loop_
_entity_poly.entity_id
_entity_poly.type
_entity_poly.pdbx_seq_one_letter_code
_entity_poly.pdbx_strand_id
1 'polypeptide(L)'
;MDLENTDTNNVIAIDDIIDLVDKPINLRCINNNCDGSHADFILAPDFCLSYYRVKRSKSKKEELCLGCYDKAVSNFDELTTNLKESKLILKCSYPVMNETLQISDSDEEEEEEKENVNWNQKNVKFIRTHFFDVINKTVGKLNGEEIINMETAYVKFESNQLEVNQKEVSRKASELRKFFDKIQLNLYNQFRPELSPLKALSITDDFNISSSLLVRT
;
A
#
# COMPACT_ATOMS: atom_id res chain seq x y z
N MET A 1 -42.54 5.70 78.12
CA MET A 1 -41.23 6.28 78.47
C MET A 1 -40.27 5.12 78.35
N ASP A 2 -39.51 4.96 77.28
CA ASP A 2 -38.97 5.99 76.39
C ASP A 2 -38.86 5.50 74.94
N LEU A 3 -39.00 6.46 74.02
CA LEU A 3 -38.76 6.34 72.60
C LEU A 3 -37.26 6.39 72.34
N GLU A 4 -36.72 5.45 71.58
CA GLU A 4 -35.52 5.71 70.77
C GLU A 4 -35.72 5.17 69.35
N ASN A 5 -36.03 6.13 68.47
CA ASN A 5 -35.91 6.04 67.02
C ASN A 5 -34.45 5.78 66.64
N THR A 6 -34.20 4.76 65.83
CA THR A 6 -33.08 4.80 64.88
C THR A 6 -33.55 4.22 63.55
N ASP A 7 -33.94 5.14 62.66
CA ASP A 7 -34.17 4.89 61.24
C ASP A 7 -32.87 4.39 60.60
N THR A 8 -32.86 3.15 60.12
CA THR A 8 -31.84 2.66 59.20
C THR A 8 -32.48 2.48 57.84
N ASN A 9 -32.32 3.54 57.04
CA ASN A 9 -32.69 3.62 55.64
C ASN A 9 -32.07 2.46 54.85
N ASN A 10 -32.93 1.50 54.49
CA ASN A 10 -32.63 0.41 53.58
C ASN A 10 -32.71 0.96 52.14
N VAL A 11 -31.66 1.64 51.70
CA VAL A 11 -31.51 2.08 50.30
C VAL A 11 -30.74 0.99 49.57
N ILE A 12 -31.49 0.08 48.96
CA ILE A 12 -30.97 -0.86 47.96
C ILE A 12 -30.59 0.00 46.75
N ALA A 13 -29.29 0.23 46.56
CA ALA A 13 -28.75 0.86 45.37
C ALA A 13 -29.00 -0.06 44.18
N ILE A 14 -29.96 0.31 43.34
CA ILE A 14 -30.24 -0.34 42.06
C ILE A 14 -29.31 0.33 41.03
N ASP A 15 -28.05 -0.06 41.02
CA ASP A 15 -27.05 0.40 40.04
C ASP A 15 -26.71 -0.67 39.00
N ASP A 16 -27.65 -1.56 38.70
CA ASP A 16 -27.57 -2.42 37.51
C ASP A 16 -28.49 -1.86 36.41
N ILE A 17 -28.10 -0.71 35.85
CA ILE A 17 -28.54 -0.34 34.51
C ILE A 17 -27.78 -1.26 33.55
N ILE A 18 -28.39 -2.38 33.21
CA ILE A 18 -27.92 -3.24 32.13
C ILE A 18 -28.09 -2.44 30.84
N ASP A 19 -27.00 -1.86 30.36
CA ASP A 19 -26.93 -1.21 29.05
C ASP A 19 -27.09 -2.29 27.97
N LEU A 20 -28.35 -2.63 27.65
CA LEU A 20 -28.77 -3.53 26.57
C LEU A 20 -28.68 -2.86 25.19
N VAL A 21 -27.83 -1.83 25.05
CA VAL A 21 -27.42 -1.35 23.74
C VAL A 21 -26.11 -2.05 23.44
N ASP A 22 -26.19 -3.15 22.69
CA ASP A 22 -25.03 -3.67 21.98
C ASP A 22 -24.42 -2.47 21.24
N LYS A 23 -23.27 -1.96 21.73
CA LYS A 23 -22.47 -1.00 20.97
C LYS A 23 -22.33 -1.63 19.60
N PRO A 24 -22.65 -0.94 18.49
CA PRO A 24 -22.46 -1.50 17.17
C PRO A 24 -20.97 -1.78 17.03
N ILE A 25 -20.58 -3.03 17.27
CA ILE A 25 -19.25 -3.50 16.96
C ILE A 25 -19.26 -3.49 15.45
N ASN A 26 -18.68 -2.45 14.87
CA ASN A 26 -18.36 -2.44 13.46
C ASN A 26 -17.27 -3.51 13.27
N LEU A 27 -17.72 -4.77 13.17
CA LEU A 27 -16.89 -5.92 12.86
C LEU A 27 -16.22 -5.62 11.53
N ARG A 28 -14.91 -5.50 11.54
CA ARG A 28 -14.12 -5.11 10.37
C ARG A 28 -13.19 -6.26 10.04
N CYS A 29 -13.24 -6.68 8.78
CA CYS A 29 -12.35 -7.70 8.25
C CYS A 29 -10.90 -7.20 8.31
N ILE A 30 -9.97 -8.06 8.75
CA ILE A 30 -8.53 -7.77 8.72
C ILE A 30 -7.96 -7.51 7.33
N ASN A 31 -8.62 -8.01 6.29
CA ASN A 31 -8.22 -7.71 4.92
C ASN A 31 -8.68 -6.29 4.58
N ASN A 32 -7.72 -5.35 4.47
CA ASN A 32 -8.02 -3.96 4.09
C ASN A 32 -8.59 -3.81 2.68
N ASN A 33 -8.40 -4.82 1.81
CA ASN A 33 -8.98 -4.89 0.48
C ASN A 33 -10.27 -5.72 0.44
N CYS A 34 -10.88 -5.98 1.61
CA CYS A 34 -12.20 -6.61 1.67
C CYS A 34 -13.23 -5.64 1.07
N ASP A 35 -14.09 -6.18 0.21
CA ASP A 35 -15.23 -5.49 -0.40
C ASP A 35 -16.42 -5.33 0.55
N GLY A 36 -16.39 -5.99 1.72
CA GLY A 36 -17.46 -5.94 2.70
C GLY A 36 -18.72 -6.72 2.30
N SER A 37 -18.62 -7.59 1.30
CA SER A 37 -19.78 -8.33 0.76
C SER A 37 -20.29 -9.45 1.68
N HIS A 38 -19.52 -9.82 2.70
CA HIS A 38 -19.82 -10.94 3.60
C HIS A 38 -20.15 -10.45 5.00
N ALA A 39 -21.30 -10.91 5.53
CA ALA A 39 -21.80 -10.54 6.86
C ALA A 39 -21.27 -11.45 7.98
N ASP A 40 -20.77 -12.64 7.64
CA ASP A 40 -20.29 -13.62 8.61
C ASP A 40 -18.80 -13.41 8.90
N PHE A 41 -18.47 -13.28 10.19
CA PHE A 41 -17.11 -13.07 10.70
C PHE A 41 -16.68 -14.21 11.62
N ILE A 42 -15.41 -14.53 11.56
CA ILE A 42 -14.73 -15.45 12.49
C ILE A 42 -13.52 -14.75 13.08
N LEU A 43 -13.05 -15.26 14.23
CA LEU A 43 -11.79 -14.81 14.79
C LEU A 43 -10.63 -15.26 13.88
N ALA A 44 -9.75 -14.32 13.53
CA ALA A 44 -8.68 -14.56 12.57
C ALA A 44 -7.62 -15.54 13.15
N PRO A 45 -7.42 -16.70 12.52
CA PRO A 45 -6.34 -17.61 12.92
C PRO A 45 -4.96 -17.03 12.61
N ASP A 46 -3.92 -17.51 13.30
CA ASP A 46 -2.53 -17.06 13.16
C ASP A 46 -2.04 -17.05 11.71
N PHE A 47 -2.40 -18.08 10.94
CA PHE A 47 -1.98 -18.21 9.56
C PHE A 47 -2.62 -17.13 8.67
N CYS A 48 -3.88 -16.73 8.95
CA CYS A 48 -4.54 -15.64 8.25
C CYS A 48 -3.93 -14.29 8.60
N LEU A 49 -3.55 -14.08 9.86
CA LEU A 49 -2.81 -12.88 10.27
C LEU A 49 -1.48 -12.77 9.54
N SER A 50 -0.75 -13.88 9.41
CA SER A 50 0.49 -13.93 8.61
C SER A 50 0.24 -13.68 7.12
N TYR A 51 -0.81 -14.29 6.57
CA TYR A 51 -1.20 -14.15 5.16
C TYR A 51 -1.54 -12.71 4.78
N TYR A 52 -2.36 -12.04 5.58
CA TYR A 52 -2.69 -10.62 5.39
C TYR A 52 -1.66 -9.66 6.00
N ARG A 53 -0.59 -10.20 6.60
CA ARG A 53 0.49 -9.47 7.30
C ARG A 53 -0.01 -8.44 8.32
N VAL A 54 -1.05 -8.82 9.05
CA VAL A 54 -1.58 -8.05 10.16
C VAL A 54 -0.85 -8.46 11.43
N LYS A 55 -0.34 -7.49 12.17
CA LYS A 55 0.22 -7.74 13.50
C LYS A 55 -0.92 -7.99 14.48
N ARG A 56 -0.74 -8.94 15.38
CA ARG A 56 -1.64 -9.13 16.51
C ARG A 56 -1.68 -7.88 17.36
N SER A 57 -2.87 -7.32 17.51
CA SER A 57 -3.22 -6.42 18.59
C SER A 57 -3.47 -7.22 19.86
N LYS A 58 -3.11 -6.63 21.00
CA LYS A 58 -3.41 -7.18 22.32
C LYS A 58 -4.80 -6.75 22.79
N SER A 59 -5.23 -5.55 22.40
CA SER A 59 -6.48 -4.93 22.81
C SER A 59 -7.67 -5.42 22.00
N LYS A 60 -7.47 -5.69 20.71
CA LYS A 60 -8.56 -6.04 19.79
C LYS A 60 -8.34 -7.42 19.16
N LYS A 61 -9.29 -8.32 19.38
CA LYS A 61 -9.37 -9.58 18.64
C LYS A 61 -9.64 -9.27 17.18
N GLU A 62 -8.71 -9.67 16.31
CA GLU A 62 -8.88 -9.54 14.88
C GLU A 62 -9.95 -10.49 14.34
N GLU A 63 -10.78 -9.96 13.46
CA GLU A 63 -11.84 -10.71 12.81
C GLU A 63 -11.68 -10.71 11.31
N LEU A 64 -12.10 -11.81 10.71
CA LEU A 64 -11.96 -12.09 9.29
C LEU A 64 -13.32 -12.53 8.77
N CYS A 65 -13.80 -11.92 7.69
CA CYS A 65 -15.02 -12.41 7.06
C CYS A 65 -14.77 -13.78 6.40
N LEU A 66 -15.81 -14.62 6.34
CA LEU A 66 -15.69 -15.98 5.80
C LEU A 66 -15.14 -16.01 4.37
N GLY A 67 -15.54 -15.08 3.49
CA GLY A 67 -15.02 -15.03 2.13
C GLY A 67 -13.51 -14.76 2.05
N CYS A 68 -12.97 -13.93 2.94
CA CYS A 68 -11.52 -13.72 3.01
C CYS A 68 -10.81 -14.91 3.66
N TYR A 69 -11.43 -15.57 4.64
CA TYR A 69 -10.91 -16.82 5.20
C TYR A 69 -10.77 -17.92 4.15
N ASP A 70 -11.84 -18.21 3.41
CA ASP A 70 -11.85 -19.24 2.38
C ASP A 70 -10.82 -18.95 1.29
N LYS A 71 -10.67 -17.68 0.92
CA LYS A 71 -9.65 -17.25 -0.03
C LYS A 71 -8.23 -17.50 0.49
N ALA A 72 -7.97 -17.22 1.77
CA ALA A 72 -6.67 -17.49 2.38
C ALA A 72 -6.38 -19.00 2.37
N VAL A 73 -7.34 -19.83 2.80
CA VAL A 73 -7.21 -21.30 2.79
C VAL A 73 -6.93 -21.82 1.38
N SER A 74 -7.75 -21.42 0.39
CA SER A 74 -7.59 -21.85 -1.00
C SER A 74 -6.21 -21.50 -1.56
N ASN A 75 -5.66 -20.32 -1.25
CA ASN A 75 -4.34 -19.93 -1.73
C ASN A 75 -3.23 -20.71 -1.02
N PHE A 76 -3.36 -21.04 0.27
CA PHE A 76 -2.41 -21.92 0.95
C PHE A 76 -2.42 -23.34 0.40
N ASP A 77 -3.61 -23.85 0.05
CA ASP A 77 -3.75 -25.16 -0.59
C ASP A 77 -3.10 -25.16 -1.98
N GLU A 78 -3.29 -24.11 -2.77
CA GLU A 78 -2.62 -23.94 -4.07
C GLU A 78 -1.10 -23.91 -3.92
N LEU A 79 -0.58 -23.10 -2.99
CA LEU A 79 0.86 -23.01 -2.70
C LEU A 79 1.44 -24.37 -2.28
N THR A 80 0.74 -25.09 -1.40
CA THR A 80 1.18 -26.40 -0.91
C THR A 80 1.16 -27.45 -2.03
N THR A 81 0.15 -27.41 -2.88
CA THR A 81 0.01 -28.31 -4.03
C THR A 81 1.13 -28.06 -5.04
N ASN A 82 1.36 -26.80 -5.42
CA ASN A 82 2.42 -26.43 -6.35
C ASN A 82 3.82 -26.75 -5.80
N LEU A 83 4.05 -26.56 -4.50
CA LEU A 83 5.29 -26.96 -3.86
C LEU A 83 5.52 -28.48 -3.91
N LYS A 84 4.48 -29.30 -3.69
CA LYS A 84 4.57 -30.77 -3.77
C LYS A 84 4.80 -31.27 -5.19
N GLU A 85 4.22 -30.59 -6.18
CA GLU A 85 4.33 -30.95 -7.59
C GLU A 85 5.54 -30.32 -8.29
N SER A 86 6.43 -29.65 -7.55
CA SER A 86 7.61 -28.94 -8.07
C SER A 86 7.26 -27.94 -9.18
N LYS A 87 6.14 -27.24 -9.04
CA LYS A 87 5.67 -26.18 -9.94
C LYS A 87 6.11 -24.79 -9.45
N LEU A 88 5.97 -23.79 -10.33
CA LEU A 88 6.22 -22.38 -10.01
C LEU A 88 5.20 -21.89 -8.96
N ILE A 89 5.71 -21.57 -7.79
CA ILE A 89 5.04 -21.02 -6.62
C ILE A 89 4.89 -19.49 -6.78
N LEU A 90 5.87 -18.77 -7.34
CA LEU A 90 5.79 -17.32 -7.54
C LEU A 90 4.69 -16.89 -8.53
N LYS A 91 4.15 -17.84 -9.29
CA LYS A 91 3.01 -17.61 -10.19
C LYS A 91 1.65 -17.67 -9.46
N CYS A 92 1.61 -18.17 -8.23
CA CYS A 92 0.37 -18.29 -7.46
C CYS A 92 -0.20 -16.91 -7.10
N SER A 93 -1.48 -16.86 -6.77
CA SER A 93 -2.13 -15.64 -6.31
C SER A 93 -1.72 -15.30 -4.87
N TYR A 94 -1.03 -14.17 -4.70
CA TYR A 94 -0.70 -13.64 -3.37
C TYR A 94 -1.68 -12.53 -2.96
N PRO A 95 -1.91 -12.35 -1.65
CA PRO A 95 -2.74 -11.26 -1.17
C PRO A 95 -2.07 -9.93 -1.53
N VAL A 96 -2.88 -8.98 -1.99
CA VAL A 96 -2.39 -7.63 -2.30
C VAL A 96 -1.95 -6.97 -1.00
N MET A 97 -0.68 -6.59 -0.99
CA MET A 97 -0.02 -5.93 0.11
C MET A 97 -0.46 -4.47 0.20
N ASN A 98 -1.30 -4.13 1.19
CA ASN A 98 -1.57 -2.74 1.52
C ASN A 98 -0.64 -2.28 2.65
N GLU A 99 0.28 -1.37 2.34
CA GLU A 99 1.15 -0.68 3.31
C GLU A 99 0.42 0.44 4.06
N THR A 100 -0.89 0.30 4.29
CA THR A 100 -1.64 1.27 5.09
C THR A 100 -1.20 1.17 6.54
N LEU A 101 -0.55 2.23 7.03
CA LEU A 101 -0.21 2.36 8.45
C LEU A 101 -1.51 2.55 9.23
N GLN A 102 -1.85 1.56 10.07
CA GLN A 102 -2.85 1.76 11.10
C GLN A 102 -2.23 2.67 12.17
N ILE A 103 -2.70 3.91 12.23
CA ILE A 103 -2.38 4.80 13.33
C ILE A 103 -3.27 4.37 14.49
N SER A 104 -2.67 3.73 15.49
CA SER A 104 -3.33 3.52 16.78
C SER A 104 -3.42 4.87 17.48
N ASP A 105 -4.58 5.21 18.05
CA ASP A 105 -4.70 6.39 18.88
C ASP A 105 -3.73 6.26 20.07
N SER A 106 -3.05 7.35 20.40
CA SER A 106 -1.89 7.44 21.30
C SER A 106 -2.18 7.06 22.76
N ASP A 107 -3.39 6.62 23.08
CA ASP A 107 -3.84 6.30 24.44
C ASP A 107 -3.74 4.80 24.78
N GLU A 108 -3.29 3.95 23.85
CA GLU A 108 -3.07 2.50 24.08
C GLU A 108 -1.57 2.15 24.30
N GLU A 109 -0.86 2.89 25.16
CA GLU A 109 0.42 2.41 25.72
C GLU A 109 0.16 1.39 26.84
N GLU A 110 -0.28 0.18 26.47
CA GLU A 110 -0.36 -0.93 27.42
C GLU A 110 0.98 -1.67 27.53
N GLU A 111 1.49 -1.74 28.76
CA GLU A 111 2.72 -2.45 29.13
C GLU A 111 2.69 -3.88 28.57
N GLU A 112 3.78 -4.28 27.90
CA GLU A 112 3.93 -5.65 27.44
C GLU A 112 3.95 -6.60 28.65
N GLU A 113 2.83 -7.24 28.97
CA GLU A 113 2.86 -8.49 29.72
C GLU A 113 3.60 -9.52 28.86
N LYS A 114 4.92 -9.55 29.01
CA LYS A 114 5.76 -10.60 28.46
C LYS A 114 5.34 -11.87 29.18
N GLU A 115 4.56 -12.70 28.52
CA GLU A 115 4.47 -14.11 28.89
C GLU A 115 5.91 -14.62 28.97
N ASN A 116 6.41 -14.77 30.20
CA ASN A 116 7.74 -15.30 30.47
C ASN A 116 7.68 -16.80 30.20
N VAL A 117 7.64 -17.17 28.92
CA VAL A 117 7.76 -18.55 28.48
C VAL A 117 9.16 -18.99 28.84
N ASN A 118 9.28 -19.74 29.94
CA ASN A 118 10.55 -20.27 30.42
C ASN A 118 10.99 -21.42 29.50
N TRP A 119 11.64 -21.08 28.39
CA TRP A 119 12.18 -22.04 27.46
C TRP A 119 13.34 -22.80 28.09
N ASN A 120 13.21 -24.13 28.20
CA ASN A 120 14.31 -24.98 28.64
C ASN A 120 15.52 -24.80 27.72
N GLN A 121 16.63 -24.30 28.28
CA GLN A 121 17.85 -23.95 27.56
C GLN A 121 18.46 -25.13 26.78
N LYS A 122 18.23 -26.37 27.25
CA LYS A 122 18.63 -27.59 26.53
C LYS A 122 17.84 -27.77 25.23
N ASN A 123 16.53 -27.51 25.25
CA ASN A 123 15.67 -27.60 24.07
C ASN A 123 16.02 -26.52 23.06
N VAL A 124 16.28 -25.29 23.52
CA VAL A 124 16.72 -24.18 22.65
C VAL A 124 18.03 -24.52 21.95
N LYS A 125 19.00 -25.09 22.69
CA LYS A 125 20.28 -25.52 22.12
C LYS A 125 20.09 -26.66 21.10
N PHE A 126 19.28 -27.67 21.44
CA PHE A 126 18.95 -28.77 20.53
C PHE A 126 18.31 -28.27 19.23
N ILE A 127 17.29 -27.40 19.33
CA ILE A 127 16.63 -26.79 18.18
C ILE A 127 17.67 -26.05 17.35
N ARG A 128 18.45 -25.14 17.94
CA ARG A 128 19.46 -24.37 17.21
C ARG A 128 20.48 -25.26 16.48
N THR A 129 20.90 -26.37 17.09
CA THR A 129 21.86 -27.30 16.48
C THR A 129 21.26 -28.06 15.29
N HIS A 130 20.00 -28.51 15.39
CA HIS A 130 19.40 -29.37 14.36
C HIS A 130 18.44 -28.66 13.41
N PHE A 131 18.16 -27.38 13.62
CA PHE A 131 17.20 -26.61 12.82
C PHE A 131 17.55 -26.62 11.34
N PHE A 132 18.80 -26.28 11.01
CA PHE A 132 19.27 -26.27 9.63
C PHE A 132 19.28 -27.66 9.00
N ASP A 133 19.63 -28.71 9.77
CA ASP A 133 19.60 -30.09 9.28
C ASP A 133 18.18 -30.52 8.90
N VAL A 134 17.19 -30.16 9.72
CA VAL A 134 15.77 -30.47 9.45
C VAL A 134 15.28 -29.71 8.23
N ILE A 135 15.61 -28.43 8.11
CA ILE A 135 15.27 -27.62 6.93
C ILE A 135 15.90 -28.23 5.69
N ASN A 136 17.21 -28.47 5.69
CA ASN A 136 17.92 -29.00 4.52
C ASN A 136 17.39 -30.38 4.12
N LYS A 137 17.07 -31.26 5.08
CA LYS A 137 16.41 -32.54 4.79
C LYS A 137 15.03 -32.36 4.19
N THR A 138 14.27 -31.37 4.64
CA THR A 138 12.91 -31.11 4.14
C THR A 138 12.94 -30.48 2.75
N VAL A 139 13.81 -29.50 2.53
CA VAL A 139 14.06 -28.87 1.23
C VAL A 139 14.58 -29.91 0.22
N GLY A 140 15.51 -30.78 0.64
CA GLY A 140 16.00 -31.86 -0.21
C GLY A 140 14.94 -32.88 -0.59
N LYS A 141 13.98 -33.18 0.30
CA LYS A 141 12.83 -34.05 0.00
C LYS A 141 11.84 -33.43 -0.99
N LEU A 142 11.80 -32.11 -1.10
CA LEU A 142 10.87 -31.36 -1.94
C LEU A 142 11.52 -30.87 -3.24
N ASN A 143 12.70 -31.42 -3.62
CA ASN A 143 13.48 -30.95 -4.76
C ASN A 143 13.68 -29.42 -4.77
N GLY A 144 13.90 -28.82 -3.59
CA GLY A 144 13.90 -27.37 -3.44
C GLY A 144 14.92 -26.64 -4.32
N GLU A 145 16.07 -27.27 -4.63
CA GLU A 145 17.05 -26.70 -5.56
C GLU A 145 16.50 -26.57 -6.98
N GLU A 146 15.73 -27.55 -7.46
CA GLU A 146 15.10 -27.50 -8.78
C GLU A 146 14.05 -26.40 -8.84
N ILE A 147 13.21 -26.30 -7.80
CA ILE A 147 12.20 -25.24 -7.67
C ILE A 147 12.89 -23.86 -7.66
N ILE A 148 13.95 -23.67 -6.85
CA ILE A 148 14.69 -22.41 -6.79
C ILE A 148 15.27 -22.04 -8.17
N ASN A 149 15.83 -23.01 -8.90
CA ASN A 149 16.38 -22.77 -10.23
C ASN A 149 15.28 -22.40 -11.24
N MET A 150 14.14 -23.10 -11.22
CA MET A 150 12.97 -22.79 -12.06
C MET A 150 12.41 -21.39 -11.77
N GLU A 151 12.26 -21.04 -10.50
CA GLU A 151 11.77 -19.72 -10.08
C GLU A 151 12.73 -18.60 -10.47
N THR A 152 14.04 -18.84 -10.29
CA THR A 152 15.06 -17.88 -10.71
C THR A 152 15.03 -17.67 -12.23
N ALA A 153 14.84 -18.74 -13.01
CA ALA A 153 14.71 -18.65 -14.45
C ALA A 153 13.44 -17.88 -14.87
N TYR A 154 12.31 -18.15 -14.19
CA TYR A 154 11.04 -17.47 -14.41
C TYR A 154 11.13 -15.96 -14.11
N VAL A 155 11.67 -15.58 -12.96
CA VAL A 155 11.85 -14.17 -12.58
C VAL A 155 12.77 -13.45 -13.58
N LYS A 156 13.86 -14.09 -14.03
CA LYS A 156 14.74 -13.52 -15.05
C LYS A 156 14.01 -13.33 -16.39
N PHE A 157 13.21 -14.31 -16.79
CA PHE A 157 12.42 -14.22 -18.02
C PHE A 157 11.41 -13.07 -17.95
N GLU A 158 10.60 -13.00 -16.91
CA GLU A 158 9.61 -11.93 -16.70
C GLU A 158 10.29 -10.55 -16.62
N SER A 159 11.43 -10.44 -15.93
CA SER A 159 12.20 -9.19 -15.87
C SER A 159 12.68 -8.73 -17.25
N ASN A 160 13.16 -9.64 -18.09
CA ASN A 160 13.58 -9.31 -19.45
C ASN A 160 12.41 -8.86 -20.31
N GLN A 161 11.26 -9.53 -20.20
CA GLN A 161 10.04 -9.15 -20.91
C GLN A 161 9.54 -7.76 -20.47
N LEU A 162 9.59 -7.47 -19.16
CA LEU A 162 9.27 -6.16 -18.62
C LEU A 162 10.20 -5.07 -19.18
N GLU A 163 11.49 -5.35 -19.30
CA GLU A 163 12.46 -4.41 -19.89
C GLU A 163 12.17 -4.12 -21.37
N VAL A 164 11.83 -5.15 -22.15
CA VAL A 164 11.41 -4.99 -23.56
C VAL A 164 10.16 -4.12 -23.66
N ASN A 165 9.14 -4.42 -22.85
CA ASN A 165 7.89 -3.66 -22.81
C ASN A 165 8.14 -2.20 -22.39
N GLN A 166 8.98 -1.97 -21.39
CA GLN A 166 9.37 -0.63 -20.93
C GLN A 166 10.05 0.17 -22.05
N LYS A 167 10.96 -0.46 -22.80
CA LYS A 167 11.63 0.17 -23.96
C LYS A 167 10.62 0.54 -25.05
N GLU A 168 9.65 -0.33 -25.32
CA GLU A 168 8.60 -0.07 -26.30
C GLU A 168 7.70 1.10 -25.87
N VAL A 169 7.24 1.10 -24.62
CA VAL A 169 6.43 2.19 -24.05
C VAL A 169 7.19 3.52 -24.09
N SER A 170 8.48 3.51 -23.71
CA SER A 170 9.33 4.70 -23.76
C SER A 170 9.52 5.22 -25.19
N ARG A 171 9.70 4.33 -26.17
CA ARG A 171 9.79 4.70 -27.59
C ARG A 171 8.49 5.37 -28.05
N LYS A 172 7.35 4.75 -27.78
CA LYS A 172 6.02 5.30 -28.12
C LYS A 172 5.80 6.66 -27.46
N ALA A 173 6.14 6.82 -26.18
CA ALA A 173 6.04 8.11 -25.48
C ALA A 173 6.94 9.19 -26.12
N SER A 174 8.16 8.84 -26.54
CA SER A 174 9.06 9.78 -27.24
C SER A 174 8.50 10.20 -28.61
N GLU A 175 7.88 9.27 -29.34
CA GLU A 175 7.24 9.54 -30.63
C GLU A 175 6.03 10.47 -30.46
N LEU A 176 5.17 10.22 -29.47
CA LEU A 176 4.07 11.13 -29.13
C LEU A 176 4.59 12.52 -28.80
N ARG A 177 5.64 12.64 -27.96
CA ARG A 177 6.24 13.94 -27.62
C ARG A 177 6.72 14.68 -28.87
N LYS A 178 7.49 14.02 -29.75
CA LYS A 178 7.95 14.62 -31.02
C LYS A 178 6.80 15.03 -31.93
N PHE A 179 5.70 14.28 -31.92
CA PHE A 179 4.51 14.62 -32.70
C PHE A 179 3.82 15.87 -32.15
N PHE A 180 3.65 15.98 -30.82
CA PHE A 180 3.14 17.20 -30.19
C PHE A 180 4.03 18.42 -30.43
N ASP A 181 5.35 18.26 -30.32
CA ASP A 181 6.32 19.33 -30.58
C ASP A 181 6.18 19.85 -32.04
N LYS A 182 5.97 18.95 -33.00
CA LYS A 182 5.72 19.32 -34.40
C LYS A 182 4.42 20.08 -34.57
N ILE A 183 3.33 19.67 -33.91
CA ILE A 183 2.05 20.38 -33.95
C ILE A 183 2.25 21.79 -33.38
N GLN A 184 2.89 21.91 -32.23
CA GLN A 184 3.16 23.18 -31.57
C GLN A 184 3.98 24.11 -32.48
N LEU A 185 5.06 23.61 -33.08
CA LEU A 185 5.89 24.38 -34.01
C LEU A 185 5.10 24.81 -35.25
N ASN A 186 4.27 23.93 -35.80
CA ASN A 186 3.44 24.25 -36.97
C ASN A 186 2.43 25.37 -36.64
N LEU A 187 1.75 25.28 -35.49
CA LEU A 187 0.86 26.33 -35.02
C LEU A 187 1.61 27.67 -34.87
N TYR A 188 2.77 27.70 -34.21
CA TYR A 188 3.55 28.94 -34.10
C TYR A 188 3.96 29.50 -35.45
N ASN A 189 4.31 28.65 -36.41
CA ASN A 189 4.67 29.09 -37.76
C ASN A 189 3.47 29.63 -38.55
N GLN A 190 2.29 29.01 -38.42
CA GLN A 190 1.06 29.48 -39.08
C GLN A 190 0.62 30.85 -38.57
N PHE A 191 0.76 31.11 -37.28
CA PHE A 191 0.38 32.39 -36.66
C PHE A 191 1.56 33.36 -36.52
N ARG A 192 2.68 33.11 -37.22
CA ARG A 192 3.85 33.99 -37.16
C ARG A 192 3.52 35.31 -37.88
N PRO A 193 3.62 36.48 -37.22
CA PRO A 193 3.38 37.76 -37.86
C PRO A 193 4.39 38.00 -38.98
N GLU A 194 3.92 38.48 -40.14
CA GLU A 194 4.79 38.97 -41.18
C GLU A 194 5.44 40.29 -40.73
N LEU A 195 6.75 40.26 -40.48
CA LEU A 195 7.52 41.44 -40.15
C LEU A 195 7.85 42.20 -41.44
N SER A 196 7.07 43.22 -41.76
CA SER A 196 7.41 44.16 -42.82
C SER A 196 8.46 45.16 -42.31
N PRO A 197 9.56 45.40 -43.05
CA PRO A 197 10.47 46.49 -42.70
C PRO A 197 9.70 47.81 -42.73
N LEU A 198 9.71 48.53 -41.61
CA LEU A 198 9.16 49.88 -41.56
C LEU A 198 9.96 50.76 -42.53
N LYS A 199 9.25 51.60 -43.29
CA LYS A 199 9.88 52.59 -44.18
C LYS A 199 10.84 53.43 -43.33
N ALA A 200 12.06 53.64 -43.84
CA ALA A 200 13.06 54.44 -43.17
C ALA A 200 12.48 55.81 -42.79
N LEU A 201 12.58 56.18 -41.52
CA LEU A 201 12.19 57.49 -41.02
C LEU A 201 13.12 58.53 -41.66
N SER A 202 12.57 59.31 -42.60
CA SER A 202 13.23 60.49 -43.13
C SER A 202 12.86 61.66 -42.24
N ILE A 203 13.80 62.10 -41.41
CA ILE A 203 13.67 63.31 -40.60
C ILE A 203 14.19 64.45 -41.47
N THR A 204 13.28 65.26 -42.00
CA THR A 204 13.62 66.53 -42.65
C THR A 204 13.44 67.65 -41.62
N ASP A 205 14.54 68.30 -41.24
CA ASP A 205 14.48 69.52 -40.43
C ASP A 205 13.95 70.68 -41.30
N ASP A 206 12.75 71.16 -40.99
CA ASP A 206 12.12 72.34 -41.63
C ASP A 206 12.76 73.67 -41.15
N PHE A 207 14.09 73.70 -40.99
CA PHE A 207 14.84 74.91 -40.62
C PHE A 207 15.48 75.59 -41.84
N ASN A 208 14.75 75.75 -42.94
CA ASN A 208 15.24 76.60 -44.03
C ASN A 208 14.18 77.40 -44.79
N ILE A 209 13.07 77.74 -44.16
CA ILE A 209 12.15 78.76 -44.66
C ILE A 209 11.90 79.81 -43.59
N SER A 210 12.97 80.51 -43.22
CA SER A 210 12.88 81.88 -42.69
C SER A 210 13.89 82.75 -43.43
N SER A 211 13.45 83.18 -44.60
CA SER A 211 13.65 84.53 -45.16
C SER A 211 15.05 85.16 -45.07
N SER A 212 15.77 85.09 -46.19
CA SER A 212 16.49 86.22 -46.81
C SER A 212 16.83 87.40 -45.89
N LEU A 213 18.04 87.40 -45.33
CA LEU A 213 18.71 88.64 -44.93
C LEU A 213 19.11 89.40 -46.20
N LEU A 214 18.27 90.37 -46.58
CA LEU A 214 18.63 91.44 -47.50
C LEU A 214 19.74 92.28 -46.85
N VAL A 215 20.98 92.09 -47.28
CA VAL A 215 22.06 93.04 -47.02
C VAL A 215 21.95 94.16 -48.05
N ARG A 216 21.48 95.35 -47.62
CA ARG A 216 21.57 96.59 -48.40
C ARG A 216 22.95 97.22 -48.19
N THR A 217 23.66 97.48 -49.28
CA THR A 217 24.71 98.52 -49.37
C THR A 217 24.10 99.86 -49.67
#